data_AF-A0A2A4Z5Z6-F1
#
_entry.id   AF-A0A2A4Z5Z6-F1
#
_cell.length_a   1.000
_cell.length_b   1.000
_cell.length_c   1.000
_cell.angle_alpha   90.00
_cell.angle_beta   90.00
_cell.angle_gamma   90.00
#
_symmetry.space_group_name_H-M   'P 1'
#
loop_
_entity.id
_entity.type
_entity.pdbx_description
1 polymer ?
#
loop_
_entity_poly.entity_id
_entity_poly.type
_entity_poly.pdbx_seq_one_letter_code
_entity_poly.pdbx_strand_id
1 'polypeptide(L)'
;MLVLLGDNPECINSEAAFAKICSVCPIPASSGKTNRHRTNRGGNRKANAAVATVRVKAHPPTLNNLKKEPQMVNQRVKSIVF
;
A
#
# COMPACT_ATOMS: atom_id res chain seq x y z
N MET A 1 -9.87 2.28 7.80
CA MET A 1 -8.56 2.13 8.48
C MET A 1 -8.70 1.79 9.97
N LEU A 2 -9.89 1.90 10.56
CA LEU A 2 -10.17 1.47 11.94
C LEU A 2 -10.01 -0.05 12.15
N VAL A 3 -10.33 -0.87 11.14
CA VAL A 3 -10.30 -2.35 11.23
C VAL A 3 -8.90 -2.94 11.51
N LEU A 4 -7.83 -2.18 11.27
CA LEU A 4 -6.45 -2.66 11.40
C LEU A 4 -5.79 -2.30 12.73
N LEU A 5 -6.14 -1.14 13.29
CA LEU A 5 -5.65 -0.66 14.58
C LEU A 5 -6.67 -0.94 15.72
N GLY A 6 -7.91 -1.31 15.39
CA GLY A 6 -9.02 -1.30 16.34
C GLY A 6 -9.34 0.12 16.80
N ASP A 7 -9.98 0.22 17.96
CA ASP A 7 -10.31 1.50 18.61
C ASP A 7 -9.12 2.09 19.40
N ASN A 8 -7.92 1.53 19.25
CA ASN A 8 -6.70 2.00 19.90
C ASN A 8 -5.72 2.55 18.85
N PRO A 9 -5.72 3.87 18.60
CA PRO A 9 -4.77 4.50 17.69
C PRO A 9 -3.34 4.56 18.25
N GLU A 10 -3.14 4.52 19.59
CA GLU A 10 -1.81 4.50 20.20
C GLU A 10 -1.04 3.16 20.04
N CYS A 11 -1.67 2.12 19.46
CA CYS A 11 -0.97 0.85 19.20
C CYS A 11 0.17 0.97 18.16
N ILE A 12 0.12 1.96 17.26
CA ILE A 12 1.18 2.23 16.27
C ILE A 12 2.03 3.42 16.72
N ASN A 13 3.18 3.10 17.31
CA ASN A 13 4.07 4.08 17.91
C ASN A 13 5.13 4.65 16.95
N SER A 14 5.13 4.23 15.67
CA SER A 14 6.08 4.76 14.68
C SER A 14 5.57 4.68 13.25
N GLU A 15 6.04 5.61 12.42
CA GLU A 15 5.80 5.60 10.97
C GLU A 15 6.37 4.33 10.31
N ALA A 16 7.49 3.81 10.82
CA ALA A 16 8.07 2.55 10.35
C ALA A 16 7.14 1.34 10.62
N ALA A 17 6.52 1.28 11.80
CA ALA A 17 5.54 0.25 12.14
C ALA A 17 4.29 0.37 11.24
N PHE A 18 3.81 1.60 11.02
CA PHE A 18 2.71 1.86 10.09
C PHE A 18 3.04 1.38 8.66
N ALA A 19 4.22 1.73 8.14
CA ALA A 19 4.66 1.35 6.80
C ALA A 19 4.80 -0.18 6.65
N LYS A 20 5.23 -0.86 7.71
CA LYS A 20 5.35 -2.32 7.73
C LYS A 20 3.98 -3.00 7.69
N ILE A 21 3.04 -2.51 8.50
CA ILE A 21 1.66 -3.00 8.58
C ILE A 21 0.91 -2.77 7.24
N CYS A 22 1.09 -1.60 6.64
CA CYS A 22 0.47 -1.23 5.36
C CYS A 22 1.19 -1.81 4.12
N SER A 23 2.18 -2.69 4.30
CA SER A 23 2.93 -3.31 3.19
C SER A 23 3.74 -2.35 2.30
N VAL A 24 3.94 -1.10 2.72
CA VAL A 24 4.63 -0.05 1.94
C VAL A 24 6.09 0.16 2.33
N CYS A 25 6.56 -0.50 3.39
CA CYS A 25 7.96 -0.45 3.81
C CYS A 25 8.89 -1.11 2.77
N PRO A 26 9.99 -0.45 2.36
CA PRO A 26 10.98 -1.04 1.45
C PRO A 26 11.81 -2.11 2.17
N ILE A 27 11.85 -3.31 1.61
CA ILE A 27 12.68 -4.43 2.11
C ILE A 27 13.79 -4.70 1.09
N PRO A 28 15.06 -4.86 1.50
CA PRO A 28 16.12 -5.28 0.58
C PRO A 28 15.78 -6.64 -0.06
N ALA A 29 15.96 -6.72 -1.38
CA ALA A 29 15.59 -7.92 -2.14
C ALA A 29 16.60 -9.08 -2.01
N SER A 30 17.83 -8.83 -1.54
CA SER A 30 18.92 -9.83 -1.47
C SER A 30 20.00 -9.45 -0.44
N SER A 31 20.96 -10.36 -0.18
CA SER A 31 22.03 -10.26 0.83
C SER A 31 23.17 -9.25 0.53
N GLY A 32 22.83 -8.08 -0.04
CA GLY A 32 23.72 -6.90 0.04
C GLY A 32 24.49 -6.50 -1.22
N LYS A 33 24.25 -7.13 -2.38
CA LYS A 33 24.88 -6.72 -3.65
C LYS A 33 23.94 -6.04 -4.65
N THR A 34 22.66 -5.86 -4.32
CA THR A 34 21.66 -5.31 -5.25
C THR A 34 20.93 -4.13 -4.63
N ASN A 35 20.97 -2.96 -5.29
CA ASN A 35 20.16 -1.78 -4.93
C ASN A 35 18.72 -1.93 -5.44
N ARG A 36 18.07 -3.04 -5.03
CA ARG A 36 16.67 -3.31 -5.36
C ARG A 36 15.90 -3.49 -4.07
N HIS A 37 14.79 -2.77 -3.97
CA HIS A 37 13.86 -2.89 -2.86
C HIS A 37 12.58 -3.58 -3.33
N ARG A 38 12.12 -4.54 -2.54
CA ARG A 38 10.80 -5.16 -2.70
C ARG A 38 9.83 -4.58 -1.68
N THR A 39 8.56 -4.56 -2.03
CA THR A 39 7.49 -4.27 -1.08
C THR A 39 7.30 -5.41 -0.09
N ASN A 40 6.86 -5.06 1.13
CA ASN A 40 6.57 -6.06 2.15
C ASN A 40 5.32 -6.87 1.78
N ARG A 41 5.48 -8.17 1.51
CA ARG A 41 4.35 -9.07 1.19
C ARG A 41 3.56 -9.55 2.41
N GLY A 42 4.12 -9.42 3.62
CA GLY A 42 3.52 -9.94 4.85
C GLY A 42 2.59 -8.96 5.58
N GLY A 43 2.41 -7.74 5.08
CA GLY A 43 1.47 -6.78 5.68
C GLY A 43 0.04 -6.94 5.14
N ASN A 44 -0.85 -6.04 5.58
CA ASN A 44 -2.28 -6.15 5.29
C ASN A 44 -2.64 -5.59 3.90
N ARG A 45 -3.16 -6.46 3.03
CA ARG A 45 -3.56 -6.09 1.66
C ARG A 45 -4.69 -5.07 1.60
N LYS A 46 -5.66 -5.13 2.52
CA LYS A 46 -6.77 -4.16 2.60
C LYS A 46 -6.27 -2.78 3.04
N ALA A 47 -5.31 -2.74 3.97
CA ALA A 47 -4.66 -1.50 4.39
C ALA A 47 -3.86 -0.86 3.24
N ASN A 48 -3.07 -1.67 2.53
CA ASN A 48 -2.34 -1.22 1.34
C ASN A 48 -3.27 -0.66 0.25
N ALA A 49 -4.43 -1.30 0.03
CA ALA A 49 -5.44 -0.80 -0.90
C ALA A 49 -5.98 0.57 -0.49
N ALA A 50 -6.26 0.78 0.82
CA ALA A 50 -6.69 2.08 1.33
C ALA A 50 -5.62 3.16 1.11
N VAL A 51 -4.35 2.85 1.36
CA VAL A 51 -3.23 3.76 1.07
C VAL A 51 -3.17 4.09 -0.43
N ALA A 52 -3.36 3.12 -1.31
CA ALA A 52 -3.43 3.34 -2.75
C ALA A 52 -4.60 4.26 -3.13
N THR A 53 -5.78 4.07 -2.54
CA THR A 53 -6.95 4.96 -2.77
C THR A 53 -6.65 6.40 -2.36
N VAL A 54 -6.04 6.60 -1.19
CA VAL A 54 -5.64 7.95 -0.73
C VAL A 54 -4.62 8.55 -1.69
N ARG A 55 -3.62 7.77 -2.13
CA ARG A 55 -2.61 8.23 -3.10
C ARG A 55 -3.23 8.67 -4.43
N VAL A 56 -4.22 7.94 -4.93
CA VAL A 56 -4.93 8.31 -6.17
C VAL A 56 -5.68 9.63 -6.01
N LYS A 57 -6.29 9.88 -4.84
CA LYS A 57 -7.01 11.13 -4.57
C LYS A 57 -6.06 12.31 -4.37
N ALA A 58 -4.96 12.11 -3.66
CA ALA A 58 -4.05 13.18 -3.24
C ALA A 58 -2.95 13.52 -4.26
N HIS A 59 -2.62 12.61 -5.19
CA HIS A 59 -1.52 12.78 -6.14
C HIS A 59 -2.00 12.81 -7.59
N PRO A 60 -2.11 14.00 -8.22
CA PRO A 60 -2.66 14.17 -9.56
C PRO A 60 -1.96 13.34 -10.65
N PRO A 61 -0.62 13.17 -10.66
CA PRO A 61 0.02 12.32 -11.65
C PRO A 61 -0.42 10.85 -11.57
N THR A 62 -0.73 10.36 -10.37
CA THR A 62 -1.22 8.98 -10.21
C THR A 62 -2.61 8.83 -10.81
N LEU A 63 -3.50 9.79 -10.58
CA LEU A 63 -4.82 9.82 -11.21
C LEU A 63 -4.71 9.91 -12.74
N ASN A 64 -3.85 10.78 -13.25
CA ASN A 64 -3.66 10.97 -14.70
C ASN A 64 -3.14 9.70 -15.38
N ASN A 65 -2.24 8.96 -14.73
CA ASN A 65 -1.76 7.68 -15.25
C ASN A 65 -2.87 6.61 -15.27
N LEU A 66 -3.78 6.61 -14.29
CA LEU A 66 -4.91 5.69 -14.28
C LEU A 66 -5.98 6.04 -15.31
N LYS A 67 -6.19 7.33 -15.58
CA LYS A 67 -7.13 7.80 -16.63
C LYS A 67 -6.72 7.37 -18.03
N LYS A 68 -5.41 7.17 -18.26
CA LYS A 68 -4.88 6.67 -19.55
C LYS A 68 -5.19 5.18 -19.77
N GLU A 69 -5.31 4.40 -18.70
CA GLU A 69 -5.44 2.93 -18.75
C GLU A 69 -6.65 2.44 -17.92
N PRO A 70 -7.90 2.78 -18.32
CA PRO A 70 -9.09 2.49 -17.53
C PRO A 70 -9.39 0.98 -17.38
N GLN A 71 -8.89 0.16 -18.31
CA GLN A 71 -9.12 -1.29 -18.34
C GLN A 71 -8.48 -2.00 -17.13
N MET A 72 -7.29 -1.54 -16.72
CA MET A 72 -6.54 -2.10 -15.59
C MET A 72 -7.17 -1.80 -14.23
N VAL A 73 -7.94 -0.71 -14.12
CA VAL A 73 -8.58 -0.28 -12.86
C VAL A 73 -9.66 -1.26 -12.46
N ASN A 74 -10.54 -1.65 -13.40
CA ASN A 74 -11.64 -2.58 -13.14
C ASN A 74 -11.14 -3.98 -12.75
N GLN A 75 -9.97 -4.40 -13.23
CA GLN A 75 -9.41 -5.72 -12.93
C GLN A 75 -8.77 -5.77 -11.54
N ARG A 76 -8.10 -4.69 -11.11
CA ARG A 76 -7.53 -4.57 -9.75
C ARG A 76 -8.56 -4.33 -8.66
N VAL A 77 -9.66 -3.64 -8.95
CA VAL A 77 -10.77 -3.44 -7.99
C VAL A 77 -11.48 -4.76 -7.71
N LYS A 78 -11.66 -5.61 -8.73
CA LYS A 78 -12.28 -6.94 -8.59
C LYS A 78 -11.47 -7.88 -7.68
N SER A 79 -10.13 -7.84 -7.73
CA SER A 79 -9.25 -8.70 -6.91
C SER A 79 -9.07 -8.24 -5.45
N ILE A 80 -9.68 -7.11 -5.07
CA ILE A 80 -9.62 -6.57 -3.71
C ILE A 80 -10.92 -6.87 -2.94
N VAL A 81 -12.02 -7.07 -3.66
CA VAL A 81 -13.36 -7.33 -3.13
C VAL A 81 -13.69 -8.83 -3.09
N PHE A 82 -13.03 -9.65 -3.90
CA PHE A 82 -13.13 -11.12 -3.92
C PHE A 82 -11.77 -11.78 -3.71
#